data_AF-A0A8T5NMV0-F1
#
_entry.id   AF-A0A8T5NMV0-F1
#
_cell.length_a   1.000
_cell.length_b   1.000
_cell.length_c   1.000
_cell.angle_alpha   90.00
_cell.angle_beta   90.00
_cell.angle_gamma   90.00
#
_symmetry.space_group_name_H-M   'P 1'
#
loop_
_entity.id
_entity.type
_entity.pdbx_description
1 polymer ?
#
loop_
_entity_poly.entity_id
_entity_poly.type
_entity_poly.pdbx_seq_one_letter_code
_entity_poly.pdbx_strand_id
1 'polypeptide(L)'
;MPYAAGDRKEFIERSGIDPGSRILDFGGVLYEELPSSVSGITARKQLPNAIVIKPALVPFKDSVFDAVVSYHYFDLIHKDMIGYVFREAARVLKKDSNFSFMLQLWAPQNEAQRSSLFFNELLKA
;
A
#
# COMPACT_ATOMS: atom_id res chain seq x y z
N MET A 1 -3.63 5.45 14.43
CA MET A 1 -4.20 6.80 14.25
C MET A 1 -5.19 6.74 13.10
N PRO A 2 -6.38 7.37 13.16
CA PRO A 2 -7.24 7.47 11.98
C PRO A 2 -6.65 8.57 11.08
N TYR A 3 -6.05 8.17 9.97
CA TYR A 3 -5.39 9.10 9.06
C TYR A 3 -6.40 10.07 8.43
N ALA A 4 -6.04 11.35 8.33
CA ALA A 4 -6.93 12.35 7.75
C ALA A 4 -7.18 12.03 6.26
N ALA A 5 -8.38 12.32 5.77
CA ALA A 5 -8.71 12.13 4.35
C ALA A 5 -7.81 12.98 3.42
N GLY A 6 -7.26 14.10 3.92
CA GLY A 6 -6.26 14.90 3.22
C GLY A 6 -4.98 14.12 2.94
N ASP A 7 -4.39 13.52 3.97
CA ASP A 7 -3.13 12.76 3.88
C ASP A 7 -3.24 11.58 2.89
N ARG A 8 -4.39 10.89 2.87
CA ARG A 8 -4.63 9.77 1.94
C ARG A 8 -4.67 10.25 0.48
N LYS A 9 -5.32 11.37 0.22
CA LYS A 9 -5.39 11.96 -1.13
C LYS A 9 -4.02 12.45 -1.59
N GLU A 10 -3.28 13.12 -0.73
CA GLU A 10 -1.93 13.59 -1.01
C GLU A 10 -0.97 12.43 -1.31
N PHE A 11 -1.09 11.32 -0.57
CA PHE A 11 -0.34 10.10 -0.85
C PHE A 11 -0.63 9.54 -2.25
N ILE A 12 -1.92 9.44 -2.63
CA ILE A 12 -2.32 8.92 -3.94
C ILE A 12 -1.82 9.85 -5.05
N GLU A 13 -1.97 11.16 -4.90
CA GLU A 13 -1.46 12.13 -5.88
C GLU A 13 0.06 12.00 -6.08
N ARG A 14 0.82 11.88 -5.00
CA ARG A 14 2.29 11.71 -5.04
C ARG A 14 2.74 10.35 -5.57
N SER A 15 1.91 9.32 -5.43
CA SER A 15 2.19 7.97 -5.94
C SER A 15 2.19 7.87 -7.46
N GLY A 16 1.54 8.82 -8.15
CA GLY A 16 1.36 8.78 -9.59
C GLY A 16 0.57 7.56 -10.06
N ILE A 17 -0.18 6.92 -9.16
CA ILE A 17 -1.00 5.74 -9.45
C ILE A 17 -2.30 6.20 -10.08
N ASP A 18 -2.68 5.59 -11.20
CA ASP A 18 -4.01 5.75 -11.77
C ASP A 18 -5.04 4.95 -10.94
N PRO A 19 -6.04 5.60 -10.30
CA PRO A 19 -7.08 4.92 -9.53
C PRO A 19 -7.91 3.90 -10.33
N GLY A 20 -7.92 4.00 -11.67
CA GLY A 20 -8.57 3.03 -12.55
C GLY A 20 -7.74 1.76 -12.83
N SER A 21 -6.47 1.74 -12.42
CA SER A 21 -5.57 0.62 -12.64
C SER A 21 -5.78 -0.52 -11.62
N ARG A 22 -5.15 -1.68 -11.86
CA ARG A 22 -5.24 -2.81 -10.93
C ARG A 22 -4.27 -2.61 -9.77
N ILE A 23 -4.80 -2.18 -8.63
CA ILE A 23 -4.02 -1.81 -7.45
C ILE A 23 -4.15 -2.86 -6.34
N LEU A 24 -3.03 -3.19 -5.70
CA LEU A 24 -2.99 -3.95 -4.45
C LEU A 24 -2.74 -2.99 -3.28
N ASP A 25 -3.71 -2.83 -2.39
CA ASP A 25 -3.57 -2.08 -1.13
C ASP A 25 -3.27 -3.04 0.02
N PHE A 26 -2.01 -3.11 0.46
CA PHE A 26 -1.58 -4.00 1.54
C PHE A 26 -2.23 -3.67 2.89
N GLY A 27 -2.56 -2.40 3.15
CA GLY A 27 -3.21 -2.00 4.40
C GLY A 27 -4.73 -2.10 4.34
N GLY A 28 -5.29 -2.08 3.13
CA GLY A 28 -6.72 -2.01 2.89
C GLY A 28 -7.35 -0.72 3.44
N VAL A 29 -6.59 0.36 3.60
CA VAL A 29 -7.03 1.61 4.25
C VAL A 29 -7.37 2.72 3.26
N LEU A 30 -7.05 2.57 1.98
CA LEU A 30 -7.31 3.55 0.92
C LEU A 30 -8.61 3.25 0.14
N TYR A 31 -9.50 2.44 0.69
CA TYR A 31 -10.72 1.96 0.03
C TYR A 31 -11.72 3.06 -0.40
N GLU A 32 -11.70 4.23 0.24
CA GLU A 32 -12.58 5.35 -0.13
C GLU A 32 -12.06 6.04 -1.39
N GLU A 33 -10.73 6.14 -1.51
CA GLU A 33 -10.07 6.78 -2.65
C GLU A 33 -9.77 5.79 -3.79
N LEU A 34 -9.57 4.51 -3.47
CA LEU A 34 -9.24 3.41 -4.39
C LEU A 34 -10.28 2.27 -4.27
N PRO A 35 -11.55 2.50 -4.67
CA PRO A 35 -12.66 1.57 -4.43
C PRO A 35 -12.51 0.23 -5.16
N SER A 36 -11.71 0.17 -6.22
CA SER A 36 -11.46 -1.04 -7.02
C SER A 36 -10.18 -1.80 -6.62
N SER A 37 -9.49 -1.37 -5.57
CA SER A 37 -8.26 -2.01 -5.12
C SER A 37 -8.51 -3.40 -4.52
N VAL A 38 -7.58 -4.32 -4.76
CA VAL A 38 -7.51 -5.60 -4.04
C VAL A 38 -6.87 -5.31 -2.68
N SER A 39 -7.51 -5.70 -1.58
CA SER A 39 -7.00 -5.38 -0.24
C SER A 39 -6.30 -6.56 0.42
N GLY A 40 -5.07 -6.31 0.88
CA GLY A 40 -4.44 -7.05 1.95
C GLY A 40 -5.07 -6.62 3.29
N ILE A 41 -5.48 -7.54 4.16
CA ILE A 41 -6.16 -7.21 5.42
C ILE A 41 -5.37 -7.65 6.64
N THR A 42 -5.32 -6.77 7.66
CA THR A 42 -4.96 -7.08 9.06
C THR A 42 -6.16 -7.08 10.04
N ALA A 43 -7.35 -6.59 9.66
CA ALA A 43 -8.62 -6.75 10.40
C ALA A 43 -9.89 -6.70 9.49
N ARG A 44 -10.94 -7.47 9.83
CA ARG A 44 -12.15 -7.72 8.99
C ARG A 44 -12.78 -6.45 8.40
N LYS A 45 -12.94 -6.43 7.08
CA LYS A 45 -13.87 -5.55 6.35
C LYS A 45 -15.04 -6.33 5.77
N GLN A 46 -16.23 -5.76 5.83
CA GLN A 46 -17.36 -6.14 4.97
C GLN A 46 -17.40 -5.14 3.81
N LEU A 47 -16.99 -5.58 2.62
CA LEU A 47 -17.20 -4.87 1.37
C LEU A 47 -17.89 -5.83 0.38
N PRO A 48 -18.87 -5.38 -0.42
CA PRO A 48 -19.67 -6.25 -1.26
C PRO A 48 -18.89 -6.92 -2.40
N ASN A 49 -17.73 -6.38 -2.82
CA ASN A 49 -16.95 -6.86 -3.97
C ASN A 49 -15.43 -6.96 -3.70
N ALA A 50 -14.97 -7.00 -2.44
CA ALA A 50 -13.54 -7.05 -2.14
C ALA A 50 -13.07 -8.47 -1.78
N ILE A 51 -11.94 -8.89 -2.36
CA ILE A 51 -11.23 -10.11 -1.96
C ILE A 51 -10.27 -9.75 -0.82
N VAL A 52 -10.44 -10.43 0.32
CA VAL A 52 -9.69 -10.22 1.55
C VAL A 52 -8.52 -11.20 1.62
N ILE A 53 -7.28 -10.71 1.61
CA ILE A 53 -6.08 -11.56 1.57
C ILE A 53 -5.08 -11.15 2.65
N LYS A 54 -4.31 -12.07 3.23
CA LYS A 54 -3.22 -11.67 4.14
C LYS A 54 -2.10 -11.04 3.29
N PRO A 55 -1.67 -9.79 3.55
CA PRO A 55 -0.82 -9.04 2.60
C PRO A 55 0.54 -9.71 2.33
N ALA A 56 1.04 -10.45 3.32
CA ALA A 56 2.26 -11.24 3.19
C ALA A 56 2.11 -12.45 2.23
N LEU A 57 0.91 -12.93 1.92
CA LEU A 57 0.71 -14.15 1.13
C LEU A 57 -0.42 -13.94 0.13
N VAL A 58 -0.11 -13.22 -0.95
CA VAL A 58 -1.11 -12.93 -1.97
C VAL A 58 -1.23 -14.10 -2.98
N PRO A 59 -2.46 -14.61 -3.26
CA PRO A 59 -2.69 -15.82 -4.05
C PRO A 59 -2.59 -15.55 -5.56
N PHE A 60 -1.72 -14.64 -5.99
CA PHE A 60 -1.46 -14.36 -7.39
C PHE A 60 -0.17 -15.06 -7.78
N LYS A 61 -0.19 -15.84 -8.86
CA LYS A 61 0.98 -16.56 -9.34
C LYS A 61 1.93 -15.66 -10.14
N ASP A 62 1.34 -14.71 -10.87
CA ASP A 62 2.04 -13.87 -11.84
C ASP A 62 2.04 -12.39 -11.44
N SER A 63 2.81 -11.58 -12.17
CA SER A 63 2.80 -10.13 -12.11
C SER A 63 1.49 -9.57 -12.67
N VAL A 64 0.56 -9.20 -11.80
CA VAL A 64 -0.81 -8.84 -12.19
C VAL A 64 -1.21 -7.42 -11.81
N PHE A 65 -0.47 -6.75 -10.93
CA PHE A 65 -0.80 -5.40 -10.47
C PHE A 65 -0.01 -4.33 -11.20
N ASP A 66 -0.70 -3.25 -11.52
CA ASP A 66 -0.13 -2.03 -12.12
C ASP A 66 0.46 -1.11 -11.03
N ALA A 67 0.01 -1.28 -9.79
CA ALA A 67 0.60 -0.64 -8.62
C ALA A 67 0.35 -1.44 -7.35
N VAL A 68 1.28 -1.31 -6.40
CA VAL A 68 1.13 -1.79 -5.03
C VAL A 68 1.26 -0.59 -4.10
N VAL A 69 0.39 -0.50 -3.10
CA VAL A 69 0.40 0.55 -2.09
C VAL A 69 0.46 -0.02 -0.69
N SER A 70 1.24 0.63 0.16
CA SER A 70 1.32 0.34 1.59
C SER A 70 1.19 1.63 2.39
N TYR A 71 -0.04 1.99 2.74
CA TYR A 71 -0.31 3.16 3.56
C TYR A 71 -0.33 2.80 5.05
N HIS A 72 0.75 3.08 5.75
CA HIS A 72 0.99 2.73 7.18
C HIS A 72 0.90 1.24 7.52
N TYR A 73 0.87 0.36 6.52
CA TYR A 73 0.81 -1.09 6.76
C TYR A 73 2.08 -1.60 7.46
N PHE A 74 3.24 -1.05 7.09
CA PHE A 74 4.52 -1.41 7.70
C PHE A 74 4.63 -1.07 9.19
N ASP A 75 3.86 -0.09 9.66
CA ASP A 75 3.80 0.26 11.09
C ASP A 75 3.08 -0.81 11.93
N LEU A 76 2.35 -1.72 11.26
CA LEU A 76 1.52 -2.75 11.89
C LEU A 76 2.14 -4.15 11.87
N ILE A 77 3.24 -4.34 11.14
CA ILE A 77 3.86 -5.65 10.97
C ILE A 77 5.16 -5.77 11.73
N HIS A 78 5.53 -7.00 12.06
CA HIS A 78 6.84 -7.28 12.66
C HIS A 78 7.96 -6.92 11.67
N LYS A 79 9.05 -6.33 12.17
CA LYS A 79 10.20 -5.88 11.34
C LYS A 79 10.76 -6.99 10.43
N ASP A 80 10.73 -8.24 10.89
CA ASP A 80 11.25 -9.39 10.12
C ASP A 80 10.39 -9.71 8.89
N MET A 81 9.17 -9.17 8.81
CA MET A 81 8.27 -9.33 7.68
C MET A 81 8.50 -8.31 6.58
N ILE A 82 9.22 -7.20 6.85
CA ILE A 82 9.39 -6.11 5.88
C ILE A 82 10.02 -6.64 4.59
N GLY A 83 11.15 -7.33 4.69
CA GLY A 83 11.83 -7.89 3.51
C GLY A 83 10.96 -8.90 2.74
N TYR A 84 10.05 -9.60 3.43
CA TYR A 84 9.11 -10.50 2.77
C TYR A 84 8.03 -9.73 1.99
N VAL A 85 7.46 -8.67 2.57
CA VAL A 85 6.48 -7.82 1.91
C VAL A 85 7.06 -7.13 0.67
N PHE A 86 8.31 -6.65 0.73
CA PHE A 86 8.98 -6.08 -0.44
C PHE A 86 9.19 -7.12 -1.56
N ARG A 87 9.58 -8.35 -1.22
CA ARG A 87 9.69 -9.44 -2.20
C ARG A 87 8.33 -9.79 -2.82
N GLU A 88 7.28 -9.85 -2.02
CA GLU A 88 5.93 -10.12 -2.51
C GLU A 88 5.42 -8.97 -3.39
N ALA A 89 5.67 -7.71 -3.04
CA ALA A 89 5.35 -6.56 -3.89
C ALA A 89 6.05 -6.66 -5.25
N ALA A 90 7.36 -6.89 -5.25
CA ALA A 90 8.14 -7.07 -6.49
C ALA A 90 7.60 -8.22 -7.35
N ARG A 91 7.22 -9.34 -6.72
CA ARG A 91 6.73 -10.54 -7.40
C ARG A 91 5.39 -10.31 -8.12
N VAL A 92 4.51 -9.49 -7.56
CA VAL A 92 3.15 -9.29 -8.10
C VAL A 92 3.00 -8.03 -8.95
N LEU A 93 3.99 -7.14 -8.94
CA LEU A 93 4.04 -5.97 -9.81
C LEU A 93 4.39 -6.36 -11.24
N LYS A 94 3.69 -5.75 -12.20
CA LYS A 94 4.12 -5.75 -13.59
C LYS A 94 5.43 -4.98 -13.73
N LYS A 95 6.13 -5.24 -14.83
CA LYS A 95 7.36 -4.53 -15.18
C LYS A 95 7.07 -3.02 -15.29
N ASP A 96 8.00 -2.21 -14.78
CA ASP A 96 7.94 -0.74 -14.78
C ASP A 96 6.74 -0.15 -13.98
N SER A 97 6.14 -0.95 -13.09
CA SER A 97 5.08 -0.52 -12.17
C SER A 97 5.62 0.02 -10.84
N ASN A 98 4.77 0.73 -10.10
CA ASN A 98 5.15 1.45 -8.89
C ASN A 98 4.82 0.67 -7.62
N PHE A 99 5.77 0.62 -6.68
CA PHE A 99 5.48 0.35 -5.28
C PHE A 99 5.58 1.64 -4.48
N SER A 100 4.46 2.09 -3.92
CA SER A 100 4.38 3.31 -3.12
C SER A 100 4.03 2.99 -1.67
N PHE A 101 4.75 3.55 -0.71
CA PHE A 101 4.47 3.29 0.70
C PHE A 101 4.66 4.51 1.59
N MET A 102 3.91 4.49 2.70
CA MET A 102 3.95 5.49 3.76
C MET A 102 4.15 4.81 5.11
N LEU A 103 5.03 5.38 5.92
CA LEU A 103 5.44 4.91 7.23
C LEU A 103 5.25 6.02 8.26
N GLN A 104 5.03 5.66 9.52
CA GLN A 104 5.12 6.61 10.62
C GLN A 104 6.59 6.85 10.99
N LEU A 105 7.01 8.12 11.01
CA LEU A 105 8.33 8.50 11.52
C LEU A 105 8.35 8.49 13.05
N TRP A 106 9.41 7.92 13.63
CA TRP A 106 9.57 7.78 15.09
C TRP A 106 9.88 9.11 15.82
N ALA A 107 10.42 10.11 15.10
CA ALA A 107 10.74 11.43 15.67
C ALA A 107 10.52 12.55 14.62
N PRO A 108 9.27 12.93 14.35
CA PRO A 108 8.97 14.01 13.41
C PRO A 108 9.41 15.36 14.01
N GLN A 109 10.31 16.06 13.34
CA GLN A 109 10.86 17.35 13.79
C GLN A 109 10.02 18.56 13.33
N ASN A 110 9.03 18.36 12.45
CA ASN A 110 8.07 19.39 12.04
C ASN A 110 6.70 18.77 11.68
N GLU A 111 5.69 19.63 11.48
CA GLU A 111 4.32 19.18 11.15
C GLU A 111 4.24 18.38 9.85
N ALA A 112 5.02 18.74 8.83
CA ALA A 112 5.09 17.96 7.59
C ALA A 112 5.60 16.52 7.86
N GLN A 113 6.61 16.37 8.71
CA GLN A 113 7.20 15.08 9.08
C GLN A 113 6.30 14.24 9.99
N ARG A 114 5.33 14.82 10.71
CA ARG A 114 4.39 14.04 11.55
C ARG A 114 3.51 13.09 10.74
N SER A 115 3.35 13.36 9.44
CA SER A 115 2.49 12.59 8.54
C SER A 115 3.16 12.19 7.24
N SER A 116 4.47 12.07 7.10
CA SER A 116 4.98 11.69 5.77
C SER A 116 6.43 11.23 5.75
N LEU A 117 6.61 9.95 5.46
CA LEU A 117 7.70 9.58 4.59
C LEU A 117 7.14 8.71 3.47
N PHE A 118 6.96 9.37 2.33
CA PHE A 118 6.52 8.78 1.08
C PHE A 118 7.76 8.30 0.33
N PHE A 119 7.86 7.00 0.11
CA PHE A 119 8.83 6.41 -0.79
C PHE A 119 8.09 5.82 -1.98
N ASN A 120 8.52 6.20 -3.19
CA ASN A 120 8.10 5.56 -4.42
C ASN A 120 9.30 4.78 -4.95
N GLU A 121 9.20 3.45 -4.92
CA GLU A 121 10.24 2.58 -5.44
C GLU A 121 9.74 1.93 -6.73
N LEU A 122 10.50 2.17 -7.81
CA LEU A 122 10.35 1.41 -9.05
C LEU A 122 11.03 0.07 -8.84
N LEU A 123 10.24 -0.93 -8.46
CA LEU A 123 10.73 -2.29 -8.33
C LEU A 123 10.91 -2.87 -9.74
N LYS A 124 12.18 -3.00 -10.16
CA LYS A 124 12.53 -3.70 -11.39
C LYS A 124 12.38 -5.20 -11.16
N ALA A 125 11.31 -5.78 -11.69
CA ALA A 125 11.15 -7.23 -11.84
C ALA A 125 12.03 -7.77 -12.97
#